data_AF-A0A7W1FPF8-F1
#
_entry.id   AF-A0A7W1FPF8-F1
#
_cell.length_a   1.000
_cell.length_b   1.000
_cell.length_c   1.000
_cell.angle_alpha   90.00
_cell.angle_beta   90.00
_cell.angle_gamma   90.00
#
_symmetry.space_group_name_H-M   'P 1'
#
loop_
_entity.id
_entity.type
_entity.pdbx_description
1 polymer ?
#
loop_
_entity_poly.entity_id
_entity_poly.type
_entity_poly.pdbx_seq_one_letter_code
_entity_poly.pdbx_strand_id
1 'polypeptide(L)'
;MNPGTPSPSPTLAVQSPAPGTAGHWPASRRRNHLWPTTSRQSQQSSAACCPPDQDHRWFSDIVALRRFAGLSQEAFAQALGISVHTLRDWEQDRRMPDGPALALIRIAARHPRVLSENLAATTRAETWMD
;
A
#
# COMPACT_ATOMS: atom_id res chain seq x y z
N MET A 1 -35.63 -23.62 -35.78
CA MET A 1 -36.64 -23.59 -34.71
C MET A 1 -35.98 -24.04 -33.42
N ASN A 2 -35.83 -23.15 -32.42
CA ASN A 2 -35.22 -23.41 -31.12
C ASN A 2 -36.30 -23.36 -30.02
N PRO A 3 -36.26 -24.26 -29.02
CA PRO A 3 -37.18 -24.25 -27.88
C PRO A 3 -36.80 -23.18 -26.85
N GLY A 4 -37.81 -22.64 -26.18
CA GLY A 4 -37.72 -21.45 -25.32
C GLY A 4 -37.22 -21.69 -23.88
N THR A 5 -36.86 -20.56 -23.27
CA THR A 5 -36.65 -20.28 -21.83
C THR A 5 -37.70 -19.24 -21.37
N PRO A 6 -37.89 -18.87 -20.06
CA PRO A 6 -37.17 -19.20 -18.81
C PRO A 6 -38.03 -19.52 -17.54
N SER A 7 -37.36 -19.93 -16.44
CA SER A 7 -37.59 -19.85 -14.94
C SER A 7 -38.95 -19.48 -14.32
N PRO A 8 -39.34 -19.96 -13.09
CA PRO A 8 -38.73 -19.53 -11.80
C PRO A 8 -38.76 -20.50 -10.57
N SER A 9 -37.91 -20.23 -9.55
CA SER A 9 -38.05 -20.60 -8.11
C SER A 9 -39.09 -19.68 -7.41
N PRO A 10 -39.53 -19.76 -6.11
CA PRO A 10 -39.02 -20.47 -4.90
C PRO A 10 -40.12 -21.06 -3.95
N THR A 11 -39.76 -21.64 -2.80
CA THR A 11 -40.68 -21.93 -1.65
C THR A 11 -39.85 -21.92 -0.34
N LEU A 12 -39.99 -20.88 0.51
CA LEU A 12 -40.71 -20.83 1.82
C LEU A 12 -40.31 -21.94 2.82
N ALA A 13 -40.09 -21.72 4.13
CA ALA A 13 -40.06 -20.56 5.01
C ALA A 13 -39.49 -20.95 6.39
N VAL A 14 -38.89 -19.97 7.07
CA VAL A 14 -38.97 -19.60 8.51
C VAL A 14 -39.24 -20.66 9.58
N GLN A 15 -38.40 -20.71 10.63
CA GLN A 15 -38.80 -20.47 12.03
C GLN A 15 -37.60 -20.44 13.00
N SER A 16 -37.48 -19.32 13.73
CA SER A 16 -36.65 -19.11 14.92
C SER A 16 -37.21 -19.86 16.15
N PRO A 17 -36.46 -19.94 17.27
CA PRO A 17 -36.72 -18.96 18.34
C PRO A 17 -35.46 -18.52 19.14
N ALA A 18 -35.63 -17.44 19.89
CA ALA A 18 -34.79 -16.96 21.01
C ALA A 18 -35.70 -16.81 22.27
N PRO A 19 -35.28 -16.30 23.45
CA PRO A 19 -33.99 -16.33 24.17
C PRO A 19 -34.13 -16.82 25.65
N GLY A 20 -33.03 -16.95 26.40
CA GLY A 20 -33.02 -16.63 27.83
C GLY A 20 -32.35 -17.61 28.83
N THR A 21 -31.61 -17.01 29.76
CA THR A 21 -31.40 -17.38 31.18
C THR A 21 -29.97 -17.74 31.61
N ALA A 22 -29.45 -16.78 32.38
CA ALA A 22 -28.43 -16.81 33.42
C ALA A 22 -27.89 -18.16 33.96
N GLY A 23 -26.57 -18.17 34.16
CA GLY A 23 -25.99 -18.43 35.48
C GLY A 23 -25.65 -19.87 35.83
N HIS A 24 -24.36 -20.23 35.76
CA HIS A 24 -23.69 -21.09 36.74
C HIS A 24 -22.16 -21.07 36.53
N TRP A 25 -21.46 -20.27 37.34
CA TRP A 25 -20.02 -20.39 37.58
C TRP A 25 -19.79 -21.47 38.64
N PRO A 26 -18.90 -22.47 38.45
CA PRO A 26 -18.47 -23.32 39.56
C PRO A 26 -17.43 -22.57 40.39
N ALA A 27 -17.83 -22.12 41.57
CA ALA A 27 -16.91 -21.68 42.60
C ALA A 27 -16.36 -22.89 43.36
N SER A 28 -15.04 -23.10 43.33
CA SER A 28 -14.27 -23.46 44.54
C SER A 28 -12.78 -23.67 44.25
N ARG A 29 -12.00 -22.60 44.41
CA ARG A 29 -10.85 -22.61 45.32
C ARG A 29 -10.45 -21.18 45.72
N ARG A 30 -10.91 -20.77 46.91
CA ARG A 30 -10.29 -19.74 47.78
C ARG A 30 -8.94 -20.31 48.25
N ARG A 31 -7.88 -19.61 48.68
CA ARG A 31 -7.47 -18.23 49.03
C ARG A 31 -5.91 -18.37 49.15
N ASN A 32 -5.02 -17.41 49.00
CA ASN A 32 -4.86 -16.23 49.84
C ASN A 32 -3.69 -15.37 49.28
N HIS A 33 -3.98 -14.09 49.14
CA HIS A 33 -3.13 -12.87 49.15
C HIS A 33 -1.60 -12.97 49.13
N LEU A 34 -0.99 -12.17 48.25
CA LEU A 34 -0.10 -11.03 48.57
C LEU A 34 0.27 -10.31 47.26
N TRP A 35 -0.31 -9.12 47.06
CA TRP A 35 0.17 -8.13 46.08
C TRP A 35 1.39 -7.46 46.70
N PRO A 36 2.53 -7.32 46.00
CA PRO A 36 3.51 -6.33 46.40
C PRO A 36 2.95 -4.97 46.00
N THR A 37 2.62 -4.12 46.98
CA THR A 37 2.54 -2.68 46.73
C THR A 37 3.92 -2.14 46.43
N THR A 38 3.93 -1.27 45.43
CA THR A 38 4.85 -0.14 45.29
C THR A 38 6.32 -0.50 45.12
N SER A 39 6.79 -0.26 43.90
CA SER A 39 7.96 0.58 43.61
C SER A 39 8.83 -0.05 42.54
N ARG A 40 9.01 0.70 41.45
CA ARG A 40 10.16 0.60 40.54
C ARG A 40 10.14 -0.56 39.53
N GLN A 41 9.10 -0.60 38.70
CA GLN A 41 9.30 -0.91 37.28
C GLN A 41 8.67 0.19 36.40
N SER A 42 8.91 1.45 36.78
CA SER A 42 9.12 2.46 35.74
C SER A 42 10.46 2.15 35.10
N GLN A 43 10.49 2.09 33.78
CA GLN A 43 11.62 1.75 32.91
C GLN A 43 11.72 0.29 32.48
N GLN A 44 10.66 -0.26 31.91
CA GLN A 44 10.79 -1.11 30.72
C GLN A 44 9.46 -0.99 29.98
N SER A 45 9.52 -0.70 28.68
CA SER A 45 8.36 -0.58 27.78
C SER A 45 7.68 0.80 27.71
N SER A 46 8.46 1.84 27.38
CA SER A 46 7.93 2.95 26.59
C SER A 46 8.97 3.36 25.55
N ALA A 47 8.57 3.32 24.28
CA ALA A 47 9.28 3.80 23.08
C ALA A 47 10.27 2.86 22.36
N ALA A 48 9.88 1.62 22.02
CA ALA A 48 10.62 0.81 21.05
C ALA A 48 9.73 0.05 20.04
N CYS A 49 8.59 0.63 19.64
CA CYS A 49 7.79 0.12 18.52
C CYS A 49 7.66 1.24 17.48
N CYS A 50 8.08 0.93 16.24
CA CYS A 50 8.25 1.81 15.08
C CYS A 50 9.58 2.61 15.06
N PRO A 51 10.63 2.10 14.38
CA PRO A 51 11.72 2.95 13.93
C PRO A 51 11.15 4.03 12.97
N PRO A 52 11.70 5.26 12.94
CA PRO A 52 11.22 6.29 12.03
C PRO A 52 11.37 5.83 10.57
N ASP A 53 10.27 5.99 9.86
CA ASP A 53 10.11 5.85 8.41
C ASP A 53 11.32 6.39 7.65
N GLN A 54 11.80 5.63 6.66
CA GLN A 54 12.83 6.09 5.72
C GLN A 54 12.24 6.89 4.55
N ASP A 55 11.15 7.61 4.77
CA ASP A 55 10.39 8.27 3.70
C ASP A 55 11.15 9.46 3.11
N HIS A 56 11.95 10.15 3.93
CA HIS A 56 12.65 11.36 3.51
C HIS A 56 13.76 11.14 2.48
N ARG A 57 14.28 9.92 2.36
CA ARG A 57 15.43 9.66 1.48
C ARG A 57 14.95 9.41 0.06
N TRP A 58 13.74 8.88 -0.07
CA TRP A 58 13.21 8.36 -1.32
C TRP A 58 12.99 9.46 -2.38
N PHE A 59 12.52 10.66 -2.00
CA PHE A 59 12.40 11.77 -2.95
C PHE A 59 13.76 12.28 -3.46
N SER A 60 14.76 12.29 -2.58
CA SER A 60 16.13 12.64 -2.96
C SER A 60 16.65 11.63 -3.99
N ASP A 61 16.32 10.35 -3.80
CA ASP A 61 16.69 9.28 -4.72
C ASP A 61 16.02 9.43 -6.10
N ILE A 62 14.76 9.85 -6.17
CA ILE A 62 14.06 10.08 -7.46
C ILE A 62 14.71 11.26 -8.21
N VAL A 63 14.93 12.38 -7.54
CA VAL A 63 15.57 13.56 -8.16
C VAL A 63 16.99 13.23 -8.61
N ALA A 64 17.75 12.50 -7.79
CA ALA A 64 19.09 12.05 -8.12
C ALA A 64 19.08 11.09 -9.31
N LEU A 65 18.15 10.12 -9.34
CA LEU A 65 18.00 9.18 -10.45
C LEU A 65 17.71 9.90 -11.76
N ARG A 66 16.78 10.85 -11.77
CA ARG A 66 16.45 11.62 -12.97
C ARG A 66 17.66 12.41 -13.47
N ARG A 67 18.39 13.07 -12.56
CA ARG A 67 19.62 13.82 -12.90
C ARG A 67 20.70 12.90 -13.43
N PHE A 68 20.85 11.71 -12.83
CA PHE A 68 21.80 10.69 -13.27
C PHE A 68 21.46 10.16 -14.67
N ALA A 69 20.18 9.98 -14.97
CA ALA A 69 19.70 9.63 -16.30
C ALA A 69 19.82 10.78 -17.32
N GLY A 70 20.15 12.01 -16.89
CA GLY A 70 20.29 13.17 -17.76
C GLY A 70 18.98 13.67 -18.37
N LEU A 71 17.83 13.33 -17.76
CA LEU A 71 16.51 13.64 -18.31
C LEU A 71 15.87 14.87 -17.65
N SER A 72 15.13 15.65 -18.43
CA SER A 72 14.23 16.68 -17.91
C SER A 72 13.08 16.04 -17.13
N GLN A 73 12.35 16.84 -16.34
CA GLN A 73 11.20 16.34 -15.59
C GLN A 73 10.12 15.76 -16.52
N GLU A 74 9.86 16.43 -17.65
CA GLU A 74 8.90 15.99 -18.67
C GLU A 74 9.35 14.69 -19.36
N ALA A 75 10.61 14.64 -19.82
CA ALA A 75 11.17 13.48 -20.48
C ALA A 75 11.22 12.26 -19.55
N PHE A 76 11.52 12.46 -18.27
CA PHE A 76 11.53 11.38 -17.28
C PHE A 76 10.11 10.87 -16.99
N ALA A 77 9.12 11.77 -16.86
CA ALA A 77 7.73 11.38 -16.69
C ALA A 77 7.21 10.58 -17.91
N GLN A 78 7.53 11.04 -19.12
CA GLN A 78 7.19 10.35 -20.37
C GLN A 78 7.84 8.97 -20.45
N ALA A 79 9.14 8.85 -20.12
CA ALA A 79 9.87 7.59 -20.09
C ALA A 79 9.32 6.57 -19.08
N LEU A 80 8.69 7.04 -18.00
CA LEU A 80 8.03 6.19 -17.01
C LEU A 80 6.54 5.94 -17.32
N GLY A 81 5.97 6.62 -18.32
CA GLY A 81 4.55 6.54 -18.66
C GLY A 81 3.63 7.15 -17.59
N ILE A 82 4.09 8.17 -16.86
CA ILE A 82 3.32 8.87 -15.83
C ILE A 82 3.15 10.35 -16.17
N SER A 83 2.21 11.03 -15.52
CA SER A 83 2.07 12.48 -15.68
C SER A 83 3.21 13.24 -14.99
N VAL A 84 3.59 14.39 -15.55
CA VAL A 84 4.54 15.32 -14.91
C VAL A 84 4.05 15.76 -13.54
N HIS A 85 2.73 15.88 -13.37
CA HIS A 85 2.12 16.21 -12.08
C HIS A 85 2.40 15.12 -11.03
N THR A 86 2.22 13.85 -11.39
CA THR A 86 2.54 12.71 -10.51
C THR A 86 4.01 12.69 -10.12
N LEU A 87 4.91 12.93 -11.08
CA LEU A 87 6.34 13.03 -10.80
C LEU A 87 6.67 14.19 -9.85
N ARG A 88 6.02 15.35 -10.02
CA ARG A 88 6.18 16.50 -9.10
C ARG A 88 5.71 16.16 -7.69
N ASP A 89 4.56 15.50 -7.55
CA ASP A 89 4.07 15.07 -6.24
C ASP A 89 5.07 14.15 -5.53
N TRP A 90 5.77 13.29 -6.27
CA TRP A 90 6.83 12.45 -5.73
C TRP A 90 8.10 13.22 -5.38
N GLU A 91 8.57 14.10 -6.27
CA GLU A 91 9.77 14.91 -6.03
C GLU A 91 9.58 15.95 -4.90
N GLN A 92 8.32 16.34 -4.60
CA GLN A 92 7.95 17.31 -3.56
C GLN A 92 7.46 16.66 -2.26
N ASP A 93 7.54 15.33 -2.13
CA ASP A 93 7.08 14.59 -0.95
C ASP A 93 5.59 14.77 -0.63
N ARG A 94 4.78 15.07 -1.65
CA ARG A 94 3.32 15.19 -1.55
C ARG A 94 2.65 13.81 -1.63
N ARG A 95 3.33 12.86 -2.29
CA ARG A 95 2.88 11.48 -2.44
C ARG A 95 4.08 10.55 -2.62
N MET A 96 4.02 9.36 -2.07
CA MET A 96 5.02 8.32 -2.34
C MET A 96 4.58 7.41 -3.49
N PRO A 97 5.52 6.96 -4.35
CA PRO A 97 5.24 5.91 -5.31
C PRO A 97 5.04 4.58 -4.59
N ASP A 98 4.01 3.85 -4.98
CA ASP A 98 3.64 2.56 -4.41
C ASP A 98 3.53 1.47 -5.49
N GLY A 99 3.52 0.22 -5.04
CA GLY A 99 3.26 -0.95 -5.89
C GLY A 99 4.08 -0.97 -7.19
N PRO A 100 3.44 -0.96 -8.38
CA PRO A 100 4.13 -1.00 -9.67
C PRO A 100 5.09 0.18 -9.91
N ALA A 101 4.73 1.38 -9.46
CA ALA A 101 5.56 2.57 -9.63
C ALA A 101 6.88 2.44 -8.87
N LEU A 102 6.82 1.91 -7.65
CA LEU A 102 8.00 1.65 -6.84
C LEU A 102 8.93 0.62 -7.50
N ALA A 103 8.37 -0.45 -8.08
CA ALA A 103 9.14 -1.45 -8.81
C ALA A 103 9.81 -0.85 -10.06
N LEU A 104 9.08 -0.02 -10.82
CA LEU A 104 9.59 0.66 -12.00
C LEU A 104 10.78 1.58 -11.66
N ILE A 105 10.68 2.38 -10.59
CA ILE A 105 11.76 3.25 -10.13
C ILE A 105 12.99 2.43 -9.73
N ARG A 106 12.80 1.29 -9.04
CA ARG A 106 13.91 0.39 -8.66
C ARG A 106 14.62 -0.20 -9.88
N ILE A 107 13.88 -0.57 -10.92
CA ILE A 107 14.45 -1.06 -12.18
C ILE A 107 15.22 0.06 -12.87
N ALA A 108 14.63 1.25 -12.97
CA ALA A 108 15.24 2.43 -13.55
C ALA A 108 16.54 2.82 -12.81
N ALA A 109 16.59 2.68 -11.49
CA ALA A 109 17.79 2.94 -10.69
C ALA A 109 18.96 2.00 -11.04
N ARG A 110 18.68 0.74 -11.36
CA ARG A 110 19.70 -0.25 -11.76
C ARG A 110 20.10 -0.12 -13.22
N HIS A 111 19.15 0.30 -14.05
CA HIS A 111 19.30 0.37 -15.50
C HIS A 111 18.80 1.74 -15.99
N PRO A 112 19.54 2.84 -15.81
CA PRO A 112 19.08 4.17 -16.22
C PRO A 112 18.89 4.28 -17.74
N ARG A 113 19.66 3.52 -18.51
CA ARG A 113 19.64 3.55 -19.99
C ARG A 113 18.28 3.13 -20.58
N VAL A 114 17.53 2.24 -19.92
CA VAL A 114 16.20 1.86 -20.42
C VAL A 114 15.22 3.03 -20.40
N LEU A 115 15.42 4.06 -19.58
CA LEU A 115 14.59 5.27 -19.64
C LEU A 115 14.77 6.03 -20.95
N SER A 116 16.02 6.20 -21.39
CA SER A 116 16.33 6.86 -22.67
C SER A 116 15.82 6.04 -23.86
N GLU A 117 15.95 4.72 -23.80
CA GLU A 117 15.44 3.82 -24.84
C GLU A 117 13.91 3.84 -24.90
N ASN A 118 13.24 3.81 -23.74
CA ASN A 118 11.79 3.90 -23.67
C ASN A 118 11.26 5.26 -24.15
N LEU A 119 11.94 6.36 -23.79
CA LEU A 119 11.61 7.69 -24.28
C LEU A 119 11.68 7.75 -25.81
N ALA A 120 12.78 7.28 -26.40
CA ALA A 120 12.95 7.25 -27.86
C ALA A 120 11.90 6.38 -28.56
N ALA A 121 11.52 5.25 -27.95
CA ALA A 121 10.45 4.39 -28.46
C ALA A 121 9.08 5.09 -28.41
N THR A 122 8.79 5.81 -27.31
CA THR A 122 7.53 6.53 -27.10
C THR A 122 7.38 7.69 -28.07
N THR A 123 8.42 8.54 -28.23
CA THR A 123 8.41 9.64 -29.20
C THR A 123 8.22 9.14 -30.63
N ARG A 124 8.85 8.01 -31.00
CA ARG A 124 8.65 7.42 -32.33
C ARG A 124 7.21 6.97 -32.55
N ALA A 125 6.56 6.40 -31.54
CA ALA A 125 5.18 5.93 -31.65
C ALA A 125 4.19 7.07 -31.97
N GLU A 126 4.43 8.27 -31.45
CA GLU A 126 3.63 9.47 -31.76
C GLU A 126 3.72 9.83 -33.25
N THR A 127 4.86 9.59 -33.90
CA THR A 127 5.06 9.88 -35.33
C THR A 127 4.36 8.89 -36.27
N TRP A 128 3.80 7.77 -35.78
CA TRP A 128 3.07 6.78 -36.60
C TRP A 128 1.55 6.97 -36.59
N MET A 129 1.04 8.05 -35.97
CA MET A 129 -0.39 8.35 -35.87
C MET A 129 -0.85 9.57 -36.67
N ASP A 130 0.03 10.15 -37.50
CA ASP A 130 -0.27 11.18 -38.50
C ASP A 130 -0.29 10.58 -39.92
#